data_AF-A0A7S0HKX4-F1
#
_entry.id   AF-A0A7S0HKX4-F1
#
_cell.length_a   1.000
_cell.length_b   1.000
_cell.length_c   1.000
_cell.angle_alpha   90.00
_cell.angle_beta   90.00
_cell.angle_gamma   90.00
#
_symmetry.space_group_name_H-M   'P 1'
#
loop_
_entity.id
_entity.type
_entity.pdbx_description
1 polymer ?
#
loop_
_entity_poly.entity_id
_entity_poly.type
_entity_poly.pdbx_seq_one_letter_code
_entity_poly.pdbx_strand_id
1 'polypeptide(L)'
;NMSTSPQLGGWSSQTRMATEARRHSNGNATLGSPLRTSENRTKQSPKAEPLWKTWDHLSLKHGEHATVYHTNGDRYRGQYEGNMKSGQGTLLFKNGDKYEGEFQQDMQSGFGTHWTNVKGKLILQYRGSFWQGRRHGHGIFAYKDGGKYDGEWQNGKRH
;
A
#
# COMPACT_ATOMS: atom_id res chain seq x y z
N ASN A 1 -45.27 -15.49 16.84
CA ASN A 1 -44.08 -16.36 16.74
C ASN A 1 -42.89 -15.42 16.61
N MET A 2 -42.16 -15.02 17.67
CA MET A 2 -41.54 -15.76 18.78
C MET A 2 -40.50 -16.80 18.34
N SER A 3 -39.46 -16.95 19.19
CA SER A 3 -38.25 -17.81 19.08
C SER A 3 -37.15 -17.27 18.15
N THR A 4 -36.12 -16.55 18.60
CA THR A 4 -34.95 -16.86 19.48
C THR A 4 -33.75 -17.53 18.80
N SER A 5 -32.56 -17.01 19.13
CA SER A 5 -31.22 -17.50 18.76
C SER A 5 -30.91 -18.90 19.33
N PRO A 6 -29.75 -19.49 18.98
CA PRO A 6 -28.68 -19.49 19.98
C PRO A 6 -27.27 -19.18 19.42
N GLN A 7 -26.29 -19.17 20.32
CA GLN A 7 -24.91 -18.73 20.11
C GLN A 7 -23.91 -19.82 20.59
N LEU A 8 -22.65 -19.69 20.14
CA LEU A 8 -21.41 -20.18 20.76
C LEU A 8 -20.98 -21.67 20.66
N GLY A 9 -19.70 -21.80 20.32
CA GLY A 9 -18.82 -22.97 20.43
C GLY A 9 -17.54 -22.67 19.64
N GLY A 10 -16.30 -22.73 20.16
CA GLY A 10 -15.84 -23.21 21.47
C GLY A 10 -14.73 -24.25 21.28
N TRP A 11 -13.52 -23.82 20.92
CA TRP A 11 -12.37 -24.71 20.69
C TRP A 11 -11.15 -24.25 21.50
N SER A 12 -10.86 -24.98 22.57
CA SER A 12 -9.62 -24.91 23.32
C SER A 12 -8.93 -26.28 23.25
N SER A 13 -7.64 -26.31 22.92
CA SER A 13 -6.84 -27.54 22.97
C SER A 13 -5.55 -27.31 23.75
N GLN A 14 -5.27 -28.23 24.65
CA GLN A 14 -4.15 -28.19 25.59
C GLN A 14 -2.88 -28.75 24.95
N THR A 15 -1.71 -28.40 25.49
CA THR A 15 -0.56 -29.31 25.57
C THR A 15 0.19 -29.02 26.88
N ARG A 16 0.62 -30.07 27.57
CA ARG A 16 1.33 -30.06 28.86
C ARG A 16 2.55 -31.01 28.79
N MET A 17 3.36 -30.98 29.85
CA MET A 17 4.60 -31.75 30.10
C MET A 17 5.82 -31.15 29.37
N ALA A 18 6.87 -30.61 29.98
CA ALA A 18 7.60 -30.83 31.26
C ALA A 18 8.77 -31.82 31.14
N THR A 19 9.97 -31.32 31.49
CA THR A 19 11.14 -32.15 31.83
C THR A 19 11.99 -31.45 32.90
N GLU A 20 12.15 -32.13 34.04
CA GLU A 20 13.16 -31.93 35.09
C GLU A 20 14.54 -32.40 34.59
N ALA A 21 15.70 -32.21 35.23
CA ALA A 21 16.20 -31.32 36.29
C ALA A 21 17.73 -31.49 36.38
N ARG A 22 18.45 -30.60 37.11
CA ARG A 22 19.56 -31.01 38.00
C ARG A 22 20.02 -29.87 38.92
N ARG A 23 20.23 -30.19 40.21
CA ARG A 23 20.93 -29.34 41.20
C ARG A 23 22.35 -29.86 41.37
N HIS A 24 23.33 -28.98 41.62
CA HIS A 24 24.56 -29.30 42.35
C HIS A 24 25.09 -28.06 43.11
N SER A 25 25.76 -28.30 44.24
CA SER A 25 26.50 -27.36 45.10
C SER A 25 27.81 -28.04 45.55
N ASN A 26 28.82 -27.40 46.14
CA ASN A 26 29.01 -26.04 46.68
C ASN A 26 30.05 -25.26 45.82
N GLY A 27 30.45 -24.00 46.06
CA GLY A 27 30.29 -23.07 47.18
C GLY A 27 31.64 -22.83 47.88
N ASN A 28 32.16 -21.61 47.85
CA ASN A 28 33.19 -21.09 48.76
C ASN A 28 33.17 -19.55 48.78
N ALA A 29 33.58 -18.94 49.89
CA ALA A 29 33.44 -17.51 50.13
C ALA A 29 34.76 -16.74 49.97
N THR A 30 34.67 -15.53 49.41
CA THR A 30 35.68 -14.48 49.63
C THR A 30 35.00 -13.12 49.68
N LEU A 31 35.23 -12.39 50.77
CA LEU A 31 34.73 -11.03 50.96
C LEU A 31 35.52 -10.05 50.07
N GLY A 32 34.91 -9.65 48.95
CA GLY A 32 35.37 -8.54 48.12
C GLY A 32 34.30 -7.47 48.08
N SER A 33 34.56 -6.30 48.67
CA SER A 33 33.63 -5.17 48.70
C SER A 33 33.22 -4.79 47.27
N PRO A 34 31.91 -4.64 46.97
CA PRO A 34 31.49 -4.15 45.67
C PRO A 34 31.90 -2.67 45.55
N LEU A 35 32.96 -2.42 44.80
CA LEU A 35 33.23 -1.11 44.22
C LEU A 35 32.03 -0.79 43.32
N ARG A 36 31.07 -0.08 43.89
CA ARG A 36 29.86 0.40 43.23
C ARG A 36 30.27 1.48 42.24
N THR A 37 30.77 1.06 41.08
CA THR A 37 30.81 1.89 39.89
C THR A 37 29.39 2.38 39.65
N SER A 38 29.16 3.66 39.95
CA SER A 38 27.95 4.34 39.55
C SER A 38 28.01 4.47 38.03
N GLU A 39 27.55 3.44 37.31
CA GLU A 39 27.14 3.60 35.93
C GLU A 39 26.13 4.74 35.91
N ASN A 40 26.58 5.90 35.44
CA ASN A 40 25.74 7.06 35.25
C ASN A 40 24.91 6.81 33.99
N ARG A 41 24.03 5.81 34.07
CA ARG A 41 22.91 5.59 33.14
C ARG A 41 21.98 6.77 33.30
N THR A 42 22.37 7.89 32.69
CA THR A 42 21.46 8.92 32.25
C THR A 42 20.45 8.23 31.35
N LYS A 43 19.34 7.78 31.96
CA LYS A 43 18.09 7.53 31.27
C LYS A 43 17.66 8.88 30.71
N GLN A 44 18.25 9.25 29.58
CA GLN A 44 17.71 10.31 28.75
C GLN A 44 16.32 9.83 28.39
N SER A 45 15.31 10.42 29.04
CA SER A 45 13.92 10.27 28.60
C SER A 45 13.92 10.61 27.11
N PRO A 46 13.33 9.77 26.23
CA PRO A 46 13.37 10.02 24.80
C PRO A 46 12.84 11.44 24.57
N LYS A 47 13.68 12.30 23.98
CA LYS A 47 13.30 13.70 23.71
C LYS A 47 12.02 13.66 22.90
N ALA A 48 10.95 14.26 23.44
CA ALA A 48 9.67 14.31 22.74
C ALA A 48 9.88 14.90 21.35
N GLU A 49 9.44 14.19 20.32
CA GLU A 49 9.58 14.65 18.94
C GLU A 49 8.82 15.99 18.77
N PRO A 50 9.40 16.97 18.06
CA PRO A 50 8.77 18.27 17.92
C PRO A 50 7.51 18.15 17.07
N LEU A 51 6.44 18.80 17.51
CA LEU A 51 5.08 18.69 16.94
C LEU A 51 5.02 18.94 15.41
N TRP A 52 5.96 19.71 14.86
CA TRP A 52 6.02 19.94 13.41
C TRP A 52 6.19 18.64 12.61
N LYS A 53 6.87 17.62 13.14
CA LYS A 53 6.98 16.30 12.48
C LYS A 53 5.64 15.57 12.40
N THR A 54 4.80 15.71 13.42
CA THR A 54 3.44 15.16 13.44
C THR A 54 2.59 15.86 12.39
N TRP A 55 2.66 17.20 12.30
CA TRP A 55 1.94 17.97 11.30
C TRP A 55 2.42 17.71 9.87
N ASP A 56 3.72 17.52 9.66
CA ASP A 56 4.30 17.13 8.37
C ASP A 56 3.69 15.81 7.86
N HIS A 57 3.71 14.76 8.69
CA HIS A 57 3.10 13.46 8.36
C HIS A 57 1.57 13.59 8.13
N LEU A 58 0.84 14.32 8.98
CA LEU A 58 -0.60 14.53 8.82
C LEU A 58 -0.97 15.40 7.61
N SER A 59 -0.02 16.15 7.03
CA SER A 59 -0.26 16.97 5.84
C SER A 59 -0.21 16.19 4.53
N LEU A 60 0.31 14.96 4.56
CA LEU A 60 0.37 14.07 3.40
C LEU A 60 -1.04 13.66 2.96
N LYS A 61 -1.28 13.62 1.65
CA LYS A 61 -2.54 13.09 1.11
C LYS A 61 -2.61 11.59 1.32
N HIS A 62 -3.68 11.15 1.98
CA HIS A 62 -4.04 9.75 2.19
C HIS A 62 -5.54 9.53 1.91
N GLY A 63 -5.90 8.38 1.34
CA GLY A 63 -7.28 7.99 1.06
C GLY A 63 -7.90 8.73 -0.13
N GLU A 64 -9.22 8.55 -0.29
CA GLU A 64 -10.02 9.11 -1.38
C GLU A 64 -10.01 10.64 -1.40
N HIS A 65 -9.69 11.22 -2.55
CA HIS A 65 -9.73 12.66 -2.79
C HIS A 65 -10.69 13.02 -3.93
N ALA A 66 -11.33 14.19 -3.80
CA ALA A 66 -11.95 14.88 -4.91
C ALA A 66 -10.91 15.28 -5.98
N THR A 67 -11.35 15.90 -7.08
CA THR A 67 -10.47 16.25 -8.20
C THR A 67 -9.31 17.16 -7.79
N VAL A 68 -8.09 16.62 -7.79
CA VAL A 68 -6.83 17.35 -7.67
C VAL A 68 -6.41 17.84 -9.05
N TYR A 69 -6.11 19.13 -9.15
CA TYR A 69 -5.61 19.76 -10.36
C TYR A 69 -4.08 19.88 -10.27
N HIS A 70 -3.36 19.33 -11.24
CA HIS A 70 -1.91 19.35 -11.30
C HIS A 70 -1.41 20.52 -12.17
N THR A 71 -0.21 21.02 -11.88
CA THR A 71 0.42 22.15 -12.60
C THR A 71 0.71 21.84 -14.07
N ASN A 72 0.85 20.57 -14.43
CA ASN A 72 0.98 20.11 -15.81
C ASN A 72 -0.34 20.14 -16.60
N GLY A 73 -1.48 20.42 -15.95
CA GLY A 73 -2.82 20.45 -16.52
C GLY A 73 -3.64 19.16 -16.35
N ASP A 74 -3.03 18.09 -15.83
CA ASP A 74 -3.72 16.84 -15.55
C ASP A 74 -4.67 16.99 -14.34
N ARG A 75 -5.68 16.12 -14.27
CA ARG A 75 -6.66 16.10 -13.19
C ARG A 75 -6.85 14.67 -12.70
N TYR A 76 -6.66 14.45 -11.41
CA TYR A 76 -6.82 13.14 -10.79
C TYR A 76 -7.93 13.16 -9.75
N ARG A 77 -8.75 12.10 -9.72
CA ARG A 77 -9.75 11.82 -8.68
C ARG A 77 -9.61 10.36 -8.27
N GLY A 78 -9.44 10.09 -6.99
CA GLY A 78 -9.19 8.73 -6.48
C GLY A 78 -8.32 8.76 -5.24
N GLN A 79 -7.67 7.63 -4.95
CA GLN A 79 -6.92 7.44 -3.72
C GLN A 79 -5.50 8.03 -3.80
N TYR A 80 -5.05 8.55 -2.67
CA TYR A 80 -3.66 8.92 -2.44
C TYR A 80 -3.06 8.12 -1.29
N GLU A 81 -1.75 7.95 -1.32
CA GLU A 81 -0.95 7.45 -0.20
C GLU A 81 0.40 8.17 -0.20
N GLY A 82 0.69 8.93 0.87
CA GLY A 82 1.96 9.65 1.00
C GLY A 82 2.18 10.67 -0.14
N ASN A 83 1.15 11.44 -0.50
CA ASN A 83 1.12 12.37 -1.65
C ASN A 83 1.16 11.74 -3.06
N MET A 84 1.38 10.44 -3.20
CA MET A 84 1.36 9.74 -4.50
C MET A 84 -0.02 9.17 -4.80
N LYS A 85 -0.43 9.13 -6.08
CA LYS A 85 -1.65 8.41 -6.50
C LYS A 85 -1.48 6.91 -6.20
N SER A 86 -2.52 6.32 -5.61
CA SER A 86 -2.58 4.89 -5.26
C SER A 86 -4.00 4.35 -5.49
N GLY A 87 -4.21 3.05 -5.28
CA GLY A 87 -5.54 2.44 -5.29
C GLY A 87 -6.32 2.67 -6.58
N GLN A 88 -7.65 2.78 -6.49
CA GLN A 88 -8.49 3.07 -7.65
C GLN A 88 -8.53 4.58 -7.95
N GLY A 89 -8.52 4.95 -9.23
CA GLY A 89 -8.69 6.35 -9.61
C GLY A 89 -8.96 6.61 -11.09
N THR A 90 -9.28 7.87 -11.37
CA THR A 90 -9.49 8.44 -12.71
C THR A 90 -8.47 9.55 -12.93
N LEU A 91 -7.66 9.42 -13.99
CA LEU A 91 -6.74 10.45 -14.47
C LEU A 91 -7.22 10.98 -15.81
N LEU A 92 -7.56 12.27 -15.86
CA LEU A 92 -7.77 13.01 -17.10
C LEU A 92 -6.48 13.76 -17.43
N PHE A 93 -5.88 13.43 -18.56
CA PHE A 93 -4.64 14.05 -19.03
C PHE A 93 -4.92 15.42 -19.67
N LYS A 94 -3.93 16.32 -19.68
CA LYS A 94 -4.01 17.63 -20.35
C LYS A 94 -4.38 17.55 -21.84
N ASN A 95 -4.02 16.47 -22.54
CA ASN A 95 -4.39 16.25 -23.94
C ASN A 95 -5.86 15.80 -24.13
N GLY A 96 -6.59 15.60 -23.04
CA GLY A 96 -7.98 15.13 -23.02
C GLY A 96 -8.15 13.62 -22.98
N ASP A 97 -7.07 12.83 -23.02
CA ASP A 97 -7.11 11.38 -22.81
C ASP A 97 -7.55 11.06 -21.37
N LYS A 98 -8.07 9.85 -21.16
CA LYS A 98 -8.55 9.40 -19.85
C LYS A 98 -7.98 8.03 -19.51
N TYR A 99 -7.60 7.83 -18.26
CA TYR A 99 -7.35 6.53 -17.66
C TYR A 99 -8.28 6.32 -16.46
N GLU A 100 -8.84 5.12 -16.32
CA GLU A 100 -9.57 4.67 -15.11
C GLU A 100 -9.07 3.26 -14.76
N GLY A 101 -8.66 3.07 -13.50
CA GLY A 101 -8.07 1.82 -13.03
C GLY A 101 -7.17 2.03 -11.81
N GLU A 102 -6.29 1.06 -11.59
CA GLU A 102 -5.40 1.03 -10.44
C GLU A 102 -4.15 1.91 -10.61
N PHE A 103 -3.70 2.49 -9.50
CA PHE A 103 -2.47 3.26 -9.37
C PHE A 103 -1.60 2.71 -8.25
N GLN A 104 -0.29 2.80 -8.45
CA GLN A 104 0.72 2.51 -7.44
C GLN A 104 1.89 3.48 -7.65
N GLN A 105 2.27 4.22 -6.60
CA GLN A 105 3.39 5.16 -6.61
C GLN A 105 3.34 6.12 -7.81
N ASP A 106 2.20 6.82 -7.97
CA ASP A 106 1.90 7.74 -9.08
C ASP A 106 1.76 7.12 -10.49
N MET A 107 2.06 5.83 -10.67
CA MET A 107 2.00 5.13 -11.96
C MET A 107 0.74 4.27 -12.09
N GLN A 108 0.32 4.00 -13.33
CA GLN A 108 -0.75 3.04 -13.61
C GLN A 108 -0.26 1.61 -13.31
N SER A 109 -1.09 0.82 -12.64
CA SER A 109 -0.84 -0.56 -12.24
C SER A 109 -2.10 -1.41 -12.40
N GLY A 110 -2.06 -2.67 -11.99
CA GLY A 110 -3.24 -3.54 -11.87
C GLY A 110 -4.07 -3.61 -13.15
N PHE A 111 -5.39 -3.65 -13.04
CA PHE A 111 -6.29 -3.56 -14.18
C PHE A 111 -6.72 -2.11 -14.46
N GLY A 112 -6.76 -1.73 -15.74
CA GLY A 112 -7.21 -0.40 -16.13
C GLY A 112 -7.74 -0.30 -17.56
N THR A 113 -8.37 0.83 -17.85
CA THR A 113 -8.87 1.20 -19.17
C THR A 113 -8.31 2.56 -19.56
N HIS A 114 -7.79 2.66 -20.78
CA HIS A 114 -7.25 3.87 -21.38
C HIS A 114 -8.11 4.28 -22.58
N TRP A 115 -8.57 5.52 -22.59
CA TRP A 115 -9.31 6.14 -23.69
C TRP A 115 -8.50 7.29 -24.29
N THR A 116 -8.46 7.33 -25.61
CA THR A 116 -7.87 8.46 -26.35
C THR A 116 -8.94 9.47 -26.73
N ASN A 117 -8.62 10.75 -26.61
CA ASN A 117 -9.44 11.83 -27.11
C ASN A 117 -9.27 11.99 -28.63
N VAL A 118 -10.37 11.83 -29.36
CA VAL A 118 -10.42 12.08 -30.80
C VAL A 118 -11.49 13.14 -31.05
N LYS A 119 -11.05 14.38 -31.30
CA LYS A 119 -11.92 15.54 -31.57
C LYS A 119 -13.01 15.75 -30.48
N GLY A 120 -12.62 15.66 -29.20
CA GLY A 120 -13.53 15.82 -28.06
C GLY A 120 -14.26 14.56 -27.63
N LYS A 121 -14.20 13.47 -28.40
CA LYS A 121 -14.81 12.18 -28.06
C LYS A 121 -13.78 11.21 -27.51
N LEU A 122 -14.05 10.64 -26.33
CA LEU A 122 -13.25 9.54 -25.78
C LEU A 122 -13.55 8.24 -26.54
N ILE A 123 -12.52 7.62 -27.09
CA ILE A 123 -12.57 6.31 -27.76
C ILE A 123 -11.69 5.34 -26.98
N LEU A 124 -12.19 4.13 -26.74
CA LEU A 124 -11.41 3.06 -26.09
C LEU A 124 -10.13 2.80 -26.89
N GLN A 125 -8.98 2.87 -26.24
CA GLN A 125 -7.69 2.51 -26.83
C GLN A 125 -7.16 1.19 -26.26
N TYR A 126 -7.25 1.00 -24.94
CA TYR A 126 -6.79 -0.21 -24.28
C TYR A 126 -7.65 -0.55 -23.06
N ARG A 127 -7.86 -1.84 -22.80
CA ARG A 127 -8.44 -2.38 -21.56
C ARG A 127 -7.73 -3.67 -21.18
N GLY A 128 -7.07 -3.69 -20.03
CA GLY A 128 -6.23 -4.81 -19.62
C GLY A 128 -5.30 -4.42 -18.48
N SER A 129 -4.27 -5.24 -18.27
CA SER A 129 -3.36 -5.05 -17.15
C SER A 129 -2.22 -4.04 -17.44
N PHE A 130 -1.76 -3.39 -16.38
CA PHE A 130 -0.70 -2.38 -16.37
C PHE A 130 0.34 -2.69 -15.31
N TRP A 131 1.59 -2.35 -15.60
CA TRP A 131 2.70 -2.37 -14.65
C TRP A 131 3.60 -1.15 -14.90
N GLN A 132 3.84 -0.35 -13.86
CA GLN A 132 4.70 0.85 -13.91
C GLN A 132 4.41 1.77 -15.12
N GLY A 133 3.13 2.08 -15.34
CA GLY A 133 2.69 2.96 -16.44
C GLY A 133 2.73 2.32 -17.84
N ARG A 134 2.94 1.01 -17.95
CA ARG A 134 3.03 0.28 -19.23
C ARG A 134 2.01 -0.86 -19.28
N ARG A 135 1.44 -1.12 -20.45
CA ARG A 135 0.62 -2.32 -20.70
C ARG A 135 1.44 -3.58 -20.42
N HIS A 136 0.88 -4.51 -19.65
CA HIS A 136 1.54 -5.74 -19.20
C HIS A 136 0.49 -6.83 -18.96
N GLY A 137 0.81 -8.10 -19.24
CA GLY A 137 -0.14 -9.21 -19.17
C GLY A 137 -1.26 -9.08 -20.22
N HIS A 138 -2.35 -9.79 -20.02
CA HIS A 138 -3.46 -9.82 -20.97
C HIS A 138 -4.17 -8.46 -21.13
N GLY A 139 -4.51 -8.10 -22.37
CA GLY A 139 -5.33 -6.92 -22.62
C GLY A 139 -5.75 -6.67 -24.06
N ILE A 140 -6.94 -6.10 -24.22
CA ILE A 140 -7.55 -5.72 -25.50
C ILE A 140 -7.06 -4.33 -25.89
N PHE A 141 -6.44 -4.21 -27.05
CA PHE A 141 -6.09 -2.93 -27.68
C PHE A 141 -6.93 -2.70 -28.94
N ALA A 142 -7.53 -1.51 -29.05
CA ALA A 142 -8.26 -1.09 -30.24
C ALA A 142 -7.38 -0.14 -31.08
N TYR A 143 -7.20 -0.50 -32.35
CA TYR A 143 -6.47 0.29 -33.33
C TYR A 143 -7.36 1.38 -33.95
N LYS A 144 -6.73 2.42 -34.52
CA LYS A 144 -7.44 3.54 -35.16
C LYS A 144 -8.20 3.16 -36.43
N ASP A 145 -7.83 2.06 -37.06
CA ASP A 145 -8.48 1.46 -38.23
C ASP A 145 -9.70 0.58 -37.86
N GLY A 146 -10.00 0.43 -36.57
CA GLY A 146 -11.08 -0.43 -36.06
C GLY A 146 -10.64 -1.87 -35.78
N GLY A 147 -9.42 -2.26 -36.13
CA GLY A 147 -8.82 -3.53 -35.75
C GLY A 147 -8.69 -3.67 -34.23
N LYS A 148 -8.57 -4.92 -33.75
CA LYS A 148 -8.33 -5.21 -32.34
C LYS A 148 -7.22 -6.24 -32.20
N TYR A 149 -6.40 -6.08 -31.17
CA TYR A 149 -5.52 -7.13 -30.65
C TYR A 149 -6.05 -7.53 -29.28
N ASP A 150 -6.25 -8.82 -29.07
CA ASP A 150 -6.59 -9.41 -27.79
C ASP A 150 -5.52 -10.47 -27.49
N GLY A 151 -4.85 -10.36 -26.34
CA GLY A 151 -3.68 -11.16 -26.02
C GLY A 151 -2.69 -10.48 -25.09
N GLU A 152 -1.47 -11.03 -25.05
CA GLU A 152 -0.46 -10.71 -24.04
C GLU A 152 0.38 -9.46 -24.37
N TRP A 153 0.77 -8.75 -23.31
CA TRP A 153 1.61 -7.57 -23.37
C TRP A 153 2.81 -7.71 -22.43
N GLN A 154 3.98 -7.29 -22.90
CA GLN A 154 5.17 -7.17 -22.05
C GLN A 154 5.82 -5.81 -22.26
N ASN A 155 5.91 -5.03 -21.18
CA ASN A 155 6.56 -3.71 -21.15
C ASN A 155 6.07 -2.75 -22.26
N GLY A 156 4.76 -2.77 -22.54
CA GLY A 156 4.12 -1.93 -23.54
C GLY A 156 4.16 -2.45 -24.98
N LYS A 157 4.81 -3.60 -25.24
CA LYS A 157 4.83 -4.30 -26.54
C LYS A 157 3.88 -5.51 -26.49
N ARG A 158 3.35 -5.92 -27.65
CA ARG A 158 2.67 -7.22 -27.79
C ARG A 158 3.70 -8.33 -27.58
N HIS A 159 3.30 -9.41 -26.90
CA HIS A 159 4.12 -10.62 -26.77
C HIS A 159 3.88 -11.57 -27.94
#